data_AF-A0A2L0CZS0-F1
#
_entry.id   AF-A0A2L0CZS0-F1
#
_cell.length_a   1.000
_cell.length_b   1.000
_cell.length_c   1.000
_cell.angle_alpha   90.00
_cell.angle_beta   90.00
_cell.angle_gamma   90.00
#
_symmetry.space_group_name_H-M   'P 1'
#
loop_
_entity.id
_entity.type
_entity.pdbx_description
1 polymer ?
#
loop_
_entity_poly.entity_id
_entity_poly.type
_entity_poly.pdbx_seq_one_letter_code
_entity_poly.pdbx_strand_id
1 'polypeptide(L)'
;CFGGTAALFNAINWIESSSWDGRYALVIAADIAVYAKGNARPTGGAGAVAMLIGPNAPIVFDRGVRSTHMRHVYDFYKPDLTSEYPTVDSKLSIECYISALDKCYQSYCEKVAKRDGVCVDLNYFDAILFHT
;
A
#
# COMPACT_ATOMS: atom_id res chain seq x y z
N CYS A 1 -2.04 1.62 7.56
CA CYS A 1 -2.47 0.87 6.36
C CYS A 1 -1.32 0.42 5.43
N PHE A 2 -0.25 1.21 5.21
CA PHE A 2 0.83 0.84 4.26
C PHE A 2 1.78 -0.31 4.70
N GLY A 3 1.76 -0.71 5.98
CA GLY A 3 2.70 -1.69 6.55
C GLY A 3 2.68 -3.05 5.84
N GLY A 4 1.51 -3.55 5.44
CA GLY A 4 1.38 -4.80 4.68
C GLY A 4 2.07 -4.74 3.32
N THR A 5 1.90 -3.62 2.59
CA THR A 5 2.57 -3.35 1.31
C THR A 5 4.09 -3.25 1.49
N ALA A 6 4.56 -2.60 2.55
CA ALA A 6 5.99 -2.52 2.86
C ALA A 6 6.60 -3.91 3.13
N ALA A 7 5.93 -4.74 3.93
CA ALA A 7 6.37 -6.12 4.19
C ALA A 7 6.38 -6.98 2.92
N LEU A 8 5.38 -6.81 2.06
CA LEU A 8 5.31 -7.45 0.74
C LEU A 8 6.50 -7.09 -0.15
N PHE A 9 6.85 -5.80 -0.22
CA PHE A 9 8.02 -5.36 -0.97
C PHE A 9 9.33 -5.89 -0.39
N ASN A 10 9.46 -5.95 0.94
CA ASN A 10 10.64 -6.53 1.58
C ASN A 10 10.77 -8.01 1.25
N ALA A 11 9.67 -8.77 1.25
CA ALA A 11 9.66 -10.19 0.90
C ALA A 11 10.08 -10.44 -0.55
N ILE A 12 9.56 -9.65 -1.49
CA ILE A 12 9.95 -9.72 -2.91
C ILE A 12 11.43 -9.42 -3.07
N ASN A 13 11.91 -8.33 -2.47
CA ASN A 13 13.34 -7.97 -2.52
C ASN A 13 14.23 -9.05 -1.91
N TRP A 14 13.79 -9.69 -0.80
CA TRP A 14 14.54 -10.79 -0.19
C TRP A 14 14.64 -12.00 -1.11
N ILE A 15 13.53 -12.41 -1.75
CA ILE A 15 13.52 -13.51 -2.73
C ILE A 15 14.42 -13.22 -3.93
N GLU A 16 14.47 -11.96 -4.38
CA GLU A 16 15.32 -11.52 -5.50
C GLU A 16 16.78 -11.26 -5.09
N SER A 17 17.13 -11.38 -3.80
CA SER A 17 18.46 -11.08 -3.30
C SER A 17 19.40 -12.29 -3.34
N SER A 18 20.71 -12.02 -3.23
CA SER A 18 21.74 -13.04 -3.03
C SER A 18 21.60 -13.81 -1.71
N SER A 19 20.81 -13.30 -0.77
CA SER A 19 20.58 -13.90 0.55
C SER A 19 19.38 -14.85 0.57
N TRP A 20 18.71 -15.03 -0.58
CA TRP A 20 17.62 -15.99 -0.69
C TRP A 20 18.15 -17.42 -0.60
N ASP A 21 17.48 -18.25 0.18
CA ASP A 21 17.88 -19.63 0.46
C ASP A 21 16.96 -20.68 -0.17
N GLY A 22 16.12 -20.25 -1.12
CA GLY A 22 15.17 -21.13 -1.82
C GLY A 22 13.81 -21.29 -1.12
N ARG A 23 13.63 -20.80 0.11
CA ARG A 23 12.34 -20.89 0.83
C ARG A 23 11.37 -19.78 0.43
N TYR A 24 10.07 -20.02 0.64
CA TYR A 24 9.05 -18.99 0.48
C TYR A 24 9.15 -17.92 1.56
N ALA A 25 8.76 -16.69 1.22
CA ALA A 25 8.44 -15.67 2.21
C ALA A 25 6.94 -15.70 2.51
N LEU A 26 6.58 -15.51 3.78
CA LEU A 26 5.19 -15.37 4.21
C LEU A 26 4.98 -13.95 4.75
N VAL A 27 4.04 -13.22 4.15
CA VAL A 27 3.68 -11.87 4.56
C VAL A 27 2.29 -11.89 5.16
N ILE A 28 2.14 -11.26 6.32
CA ILE A 28 0.85 -11.14 7.01
C ILE A 28 0.52 -9.66 7.18
N ALA A 29 -0.62 -9.25 6.64
CA ALA A 29 -1.21 -7.94 6.89
C ALA A 29 -2.46 -8.15 7.75
N ALA A 30 -2.42 -7.68 9.00
CA ALA A 30 -3.52 -7.81 9.95
C ALA A 30 -3.70 -6.51 10.73
N ASP A 31 -4.95 -6.14 10.99
CA ASP A 31 -5.28 -4.91 11.73
C ASP A 31 -6.65 -5.02 12.40
N ILE A 32 -6.83 -4.23 13.45
CA ILE A 32 -8.10 -3.99 14.14
C ILE A 32 -8.29 -2.46 14.18
N ALA A 33 -9.14 -1.95 13.29
CA ALA A 33 -9.46 -0.54 13.19
C ALA A 33 -10.63 -0.20 14.13
N VAL A 34 -10.30 0.43 15.25
CA VAL A 34 -11.25 0.90 16.26
C VAL A 34 -11.21 2.43 16.41
N TYR A 35 -12.39 3.02 16.58
CA TYR A 35 -12.58 4.46 16.64
C TYR A 35 -13.46 4.88 17.82
N ALA A 36 -13.16 6.07 18.36
CA ALA A 36 -13.93 6.67 19.43
C ALA A 36 -15.39 6.94 19.00
N LYS A 37 -16.25 7.38 19.93
CA LYS A 37 -17.63 7.76 19.58
C LYS A 37 -17.60 8.93 18.60
N GLY A 38 -18.31 8.80 17.48
CA GLY A 38 -18.39 9.84 16.46
C GLY A 38 -18.53 9.24 15.06
N ASN A 39 -18.42 10.09 14.04
CA ASN A 39 -18.68 9.72 12.64
C ASN A 39 -17.68 8.71 12.07
N ALA A 40 -16.50 8.55 12.67
CA ALA A 40 -15.51 7.54 12.25
C ALA A 40 -15.82 6.13 12.81
N ARG A 41 -16.69 6.00 13.82
CA ARG A 41 -17.00 4.68 14.41
C ARG A 41 -17.52 3.65 13.41
N PRO A 42 -18.44 3.99 12.50
CA PRO A 42 -18.95 3.03 11.51
C PRO A 42 -17.92 2.60 10.46
N THR A 43 -16.77 3.27 10.35
CA THR A 43 -15.70 2.93 9.40
C THR A 43 -14.63 2.00 10.00
N GLY A 44 -14.89 1.42 11.17
CA GLY A 44 -14.03 0.41 11.78
C GLY A 44 -14.11 -0.95 11.08
N GLY A 45 -13.26 -1.87 11.50
CA GLY A 45 -13.20 -3.21 10.94
C GLY A 45 -12.03 -4.00 11.50
N ALA A 46 -11.99 -5.30 11.22
CA ALA A 46 -10.87 -6.16 11.59
C ALA A 46 -10.68 -7.23 10.51
N GLY A 47 -9.43 -7.58 10.25
CA GLY A 47 -9.12 -8.59 9.24
C GLY A 47 -7.65 -8.97 9.20
N ALA A 48 -7.36 -10.10 8.58
CA ALA A 48 -6.01 -10.58 8.34
C ALA A 48 -5.92 -11.24 6.96
N VAL A 49 -4.84 -10.97 6.24
CA VAL A 49 -4.51 -11.57 4.94
C VAL A 49 -3.10 -12.13 5.02
N ALA A 50 -2.94 -13.40 4.65
CA ALA A 50 -1.64 -14.06 4.52
C ALA A 50 -1.31 -14.25 3.04
N MET A 51 -0.11 -13.85 2.63
CA MET A 51 0.38 -13.93 1.26
C MET A 51 1.67 -14.74 1.22
N LEU A 52 1.68 -15.83 0.46
CA LEU A 52 2.88 -16.65 0.22
C LEU A 52 3.58 -16.14 -1.04
N ILE A 53 4.87 -15.78 -0.91
CA ILE A 53 5.66 -15.17 -1.98
C ILE A 53 6.77 -16.13 -2.41
N GLY A 54 6.94 -16.30 -3.72
CA GLY A 54 7.93 -17.20 -4.31
C GLY A 54 8.07 -16.99 -5.83
N PRO A 55 9.04 -17.67 -6.46
CA PRO A 55 9.19 -17.67 -7.92
C PRO A 55 8.03 -18.41 -8.61
N ASN A 56 7.84 -18.15 -9.92
CA ASN A 56 6.82 -18.78 -10.77
C ASN A 56 5.38 -18.58 -10.23
N ALA A 57 5.11 -17.40 -9.65
CA ALA A 57 3.82 -17.06 -9.09
C ALA A 57 2.76 -16.81 -10.19
N PRO A 58 1.48 -17.12 -9.93
CA PRO A 58 0.39 -16.80 -10.85
C PRO A 58 0.06 -15.29 -10.90
N ILE A 59 0.45 -14.55 -9.85
CA ILE A 59 0.34 -13.10 -9.77
C ILE A 59 1.78 -12.56 -9.67
N VAL A 60 2.26 -11.97 -10.76
CA VAL A 60 3.64 -11.50 -10.89
C VAL A 60 3.70 -10.00 -10.69
N PHE A 61 4.70 -9.52 -9.96
CA PHE A 61 4.96 -8.10 -9.82
C PHE A 61 5.65 -7.53 -11.06
N ASP A 62 5.11 -6.43 -11.59
CA ASP A 62 5.76 -5.69 -12.67
C ASP A 62 7.01 -4.97 -12.16
N ARG A 63 8.17 -5.51 -12.56
CA ARG A 63 9.47 -4.97 -12.16
C ARG A 63 9.72 -3.60 -12.76
N GLY A 64 10.25 -2.69 -11.94
CA GLY A 64 10.74 -1.37 -12.37
C GLY A 64 9.67 -0.28 -12.52
N VAL A 65 8.37 -0.60 -12.48
CA VAL A 65 7.29 0.40 -12.68
C VAL A 65 6.59 0.83 -11.38
N ARG A 66 6.86 0.16 -10.26
CA ARG A 66 6.34 0.54 -8.93
C ARG A 66 6.63 2.01 -8.62
N SER A 67 5.62 2.74 -8.14
CA SER A 67 5.72 4.12 -7.67
C SER A 67 5.41 4.25 -6.18
N THR A 68 5.97 5.28 -5.52
CA THR A 68 5.78 5.52 -4.09
C THR A 68 5.86 7.02 -3.80
N HIS A 69 4.87 7.53 -3.07
CA HIS A 69 4.88 8.88 -2.53
C HIS A 69 4.86 8.81 -1.00
N MET A 70 5.77 9.54 -0.35
CA MET A 70 5.82 9.69 1.10
C MET A 70 5.93 11.17 1.44
N ARG A 71 5.19 11.60 2.47
CA ARG A 71 5.16 12.99 2.92
C ARG A 71 4.98 13.04 4.43
N HIS A 72 5.64 14.00 5.07
CA HIS A 72 5.37 14.31 6.47
C HIS A 72 4.06 15.12 6.57
N VAL A 73 3.07 14.55 7.27
CA VAL A 73 1.74 15.13 7.50
C VAL A 73 1.16 14.59 8.82
N TYR A 74 0.15 15.27 9.34
CA TYR A 74 -0.60 14.89 10.55
C TYR A 74 -2.09 14.74 10.24
N ASP A 75 -2.41 14.00 9.19
CA ASP A 75 -3.78 13.73 8.76
C ASP A 75 -4.46 12.64 9.61
N PHE A 76 -3.75 11.54 9.87
CA PHE A 76 -4.21 10.44 10.72
C PHE A 76 -3.03 9.83 11.49
N TYR A 77 -3.08 9.85 12.82
CA TYR A 77 -2.00 9.33 13.66
C TYR A 77 -2.48 8.93 15.05
N LYS A 78 -1.68 8.13 15.77
CA LYS A 78 -1.97 7.65 17.13
C LYS A 78 -0.92 8.17 18.12
N PRO A 79 -1.02 9.44 18.57
CA PRO A 79 -0.01 10.04 19.45
C PRO A 79 -0.19 9.64 20.92
N ASP A 80 -1.40 9.29 21.34
CA ASP A 80 -1.72 8.89 22.70
C ASP A 80 -1.47 7.39 22.87
N LEU A 81 -0.42 7.05 23.61
CA LEU A 81 -0.02 5.67 23.85
C LEU A 81 -0.95 4.93 24.84
N THR A 82 -1.88 5.64 25.48
CA THR A 82 -2.85 5.06 26.43
C THR A 82 -4.17 4.71 25.78
N SER A 83 -4.37 5.08 24.50
CA SER A 83 -5.62 4.94 23.76
C SER A 83 -5.41 4.21 22.44
N GLU A 84 -6.37 3.37 22.05
CA GLU A 84 -6.36 2.72 20.73
C GLU A 84 -6.85 3.64 19.61
N TYR A 85 -7.51 4.75 19.98
CA TYR A 85 -8.18 5.65 19.06
C TYR A 85 -7.22 6.66 18.41
N PRO A 86 -7.35 6.91 17.11
CA PRO A 86 -6.52 7.86 16.40
C PRO A 86 -6.98 9.31 16.60
N THR A 87 -6.04 10.23 16.47
CA THR A 87 -6.28 11.63 16.13
C THR A 87 -6.46 11.73 14.61
N VAL A 88 -7.56 12.34 14.16
CA VAL A 88 -7.93 12.39 12.74
C VAL A 88 -8.34 13.79 12.34
N ASP A 89 -7.68 14.34 11.32
CA ASP A 89 -8.19 15.45 10.52
C ASP A 89 -8.79 14.87 9.22
N SER A 90 -10.12 14.68 9.22
CA SER A 90 -10.82 14.02 8.11
C SER A 90 -10.65 14.74 6.78
N LYS A 91 -10.64 16.08 6.79
CA LYS A 91 -10.51 16.86 5.56
C LYS A 91 -9.11 16.71 4.99
N LEU A 92 -8.09 16.89 5.84
CA LEU A 92 -6.69 16.73 5.44
C LEU A 92 -6.41 15.30 4.98
N SER A 93 -7.01 14.28 5.63
CA SER A 93 -6.83 12.87 5.24
C SER A 93 -7.29 12.59 3.81
N ILE A 94 -8.44 13.15 3.40
CA ILE A 94 -8.94 13.00 2.03
C ILE A 94 -8.02 13.72 1.03
N GLU A 95 -7.61 14.95 1.34
CA GLU A 95 -6.70 15.72 0.49
C GLU A 95 -5.34 15.02 0.32
N CYS A 96 -4.79 14.48 1.42
CA CYS A 96 -3.55 13.70 1.42
C CYS A 96 -3.67 12.44 0.57
N TYR A 97 -4.76 11.68 0.71
CA TYR A 97 -4.98 10.44 -0.03
C TYR A 97 -5.04 10.71 -1.55
N ILE A 98 -5.85 11.68 -1.98
CA ILE A 98 -6.00 12.02 -3.40
C ILE A 98 -4.66 12.55 -3.95
N SER A 99 -3.97 13.42 -3.23
CA SER A 99 -2.67 13.94 -3.65
C SER A 99 -1.61 12.83 -3.77
N ALA A 100 -1.62 11.84 -2.87
CA ALA A 100 -0.73 10.70 -2.93
C ALA A 100 -1.07 9.79 -4.12
N LEU A 101 -2.35 9.56 -4.39
CA LEU A 101 -2.82 8.80 -5.54
C LEU A 101 -2.34 9.44 -6.85
N ASP A 102 -2.57 10.75 -7.02
CA ASP A 102 -2.15 11.49 -8.22
C ASP A 102 -0.64 11.36 -8.47
N LYS A 103 0.17 11.59 -7.45
CA LYS A 103 1.64 11.50 -7.57
C LYS A 103 2.11 10.07 -7.84
N CYS A 104 1.53 9.09 -7.14
CA CYS A 104 1.86 7.68 -7.38
C CYS A 104 1.52 7.28 -8.82
N TYR A 105 0.34 7.67 -9.32
CA TYR A 105 -0.11 7.38 -10.67
C TYR A 105 0.76 8.06 -11.73
N GLN A 106 1.03 9.36 -11.60
CA GLN A 106 1.89 10.11 -12.53
C GLN A 106 3.28 9.47 -12.65
N SER A 107 3.93 9.19 -11.52
CA SER A 107 5.24 8.54 -11.53
C SER A 107 5.20 7.07 -11.99
N TYR A 108 4.06 6.37 -11.87
CA TYR A 108 3.88 5.06 -12.49
C TYR A 108 3.84 5.20 -14.01
N CYS A 109 3.03 6.12 -14.53
CA CYS A 109 2.92 6.40 -15.97
C CYS A 109 4.28 6.77 -16.58
N GLU A 110 5.05 7.63 -15.91
CA GLU A 110 6.42 7.99 -16.33
C GLU A 110 7.36 6.78 -16.42
N LYS A 111 7.27 5.85 -15.44
CA LYS A 111 8.10 4.64 -15.43
C LYS A 111 7.70 3.66 -16.52
N VAL A 112 6.41 3.46 -16.75
CA VAL A 112 5.91 2.62 -17.85
C VAL A 112 6.30 3.21 -19.19
N ALA A 113 6.10 4.52 -19.40
CA ALA A 113 6.51 5.20 -20.61
C ALA A 113 8.01 5.05 -20.88
N LYS A 114 8.84 5.13 -19.84
CA LYS A 114 10.29 4.92 -19.95
C LYS A 114 10.69 3.46 -20.23
N ARG A 115 10.01 2.48 -19.62
CA ARG A 115 10.35 1.05 -19.74
C ARG A 115 9.85 0.46 -21.06
N ASP A 116 8.61 0.79 -21.42
CA ASP A 116 7.86 0.09 -22.47
C ASP A 116 7.49 1.00 -23.66
N GLY A 117 7.68 2.32 -23.55
CA GLY A 117 7.29 3.27 -24.60
C GLY A 117 5.79 3.49 -24.73
N VAL A 118 5.00 3.08 -23.72
CA VAL A 118 3.54 3.13 -23.72
C VAL A 118 3.04 4.28 -22.87
N CYS A 119 2.02 5.01 -23.36
CA CYS A 119 1.28 5.97 -22.57
C CYS A 119 0.18 5.25 -21.77
N VAL A 120 0.15 5.46 -20.45
CA VAL A 120 -0.81 4.80 -19.55
C VAL A 120 -2.03 5.69 -19.34
N ASP A 121 -3.22 5.14 -19.60
CA ASP A 121 -4.52 5.67 -19.21
C ASP A 121 -5.31 4.61 -18.42
N LEU A 122 -6.59 4.86 -18.12
CA LEU A 122 -7.41 3.90 -17.38
C LEU A 122 -7.70 2.61 -18.18
N ASN A 123 -7.63 2.64 -19.52
CA ASN A 123 -7.86 1.47 -20.36
C ASN A 123 -6.65 0.53 -20.40
N TYR A 124 -5.50 1.00 -19.91
CA TYR A 124 -4.30 0.18 -19.74
C TYR A 124 -4.50 -0.95 -18.71
N PHE A 125 -5.43 -0.79 -17.77
CA PHE A 125 -5.65 -1.74 -16.68
C PHE A 125 -6.94 -2.53 -16.88
N ASP A 126 -6.87 -3.86 -16.78
CA ASP A 126 -8.07 -4.71 -16.70
C ASP A 126 -8.82 -4.51 -15.37
N ALA A 127 -8.08 -4.17 -14.31
CA ALA A 127 -8.62 -3.91 -12.98
C ALA A 127 -7.73 -2.93 -12.20
N ILE A 128 -8.35 -2.13 -11.32
CA ILE A 128 -7.65 -1.20 -10.43
C ILE A 128 -8.11 -1.45 -8.99
N LEU A 129 -7.17 -1.77 -8.12
CA LEU A 129 -7.41 -2.08 -6.71
C LEU A 129 -6.92 -0.93 -5.83
N PHE A 130 -7.68 -0.61 -4.77
CA PHE A 130 -7.38 0.48 -3.85
C PHE A 130 -7.37 -0.01 -2.41
N HIS A 131 -6.74 0.76 -1.53
CA HIS A 131 -7.04 0.66 -0.10
C HIS A 131 -8.46 1.21 0.13
N THR A 132 -9.31 0.35 0.70
CA THR A 132 -10.69 0.63 1.11
C THR A 132 -10.83 0.75 2.61
#